data_AF-A0A7K4CE84-F1
#
_entry.id   AF-A0A7K4CE84-F1
#
_cell.length_a   1.000
_cell.length_b   1.000
_cell.length_c   1.000
_cell.angle_alpha   90.00
_cell.angle_beta   90.00
_cell.angle_gamma   90.00
#
_symmetry.space_group_name_H-M   'P 1'
#
loop_
_entity.id
_entity.type
_entity.pdbx_description
1 polymer ?
#
loop_
_entity_poly.entity_id
_entity_poly.type
_entity_poly.pdbx_seq_one_letter_code
_entity_poly.pdbx_strand_id
1 'polypeptide(L)'
;MVWIQVWSVPHEYIRAEKIESVYYRTLTKGRSEDWIEILVRPMEKPVLQVCLNIGADPKTGEERKAWHQLAERRAGLVLEEVIRIISDKEHRTKMVSLKDLVDLDFTEEAPTSLDMEIWVWNLPCQTCGKETPVVYPVGAFFGYMLEFNFLSNLPRLLAEKFRFFKKGEGSTKEAGEYHNTCIHCGSAQPDWRVMESYLDLATHPDQVSEKSHITVPLTEAEKAEYKKAGIDPDW
;
A
#
# COMPACT_ATOMS: atom_id res chain seq x y z
N MET A 1 4.81 41.80 6.71
CA MET A 1 5.50 41.13 5.61
C MET A 1 6.13 39.80 5.99
N VAL A 2 5.34 38.73 5.83
CA VAL A 2 5.86 37.35 5.84
C VAL A 2 6.52 37.09 4.48
N TRP A 3 7.65 36.38 4.50
CA TRP A 3 8.30 35.86 3.30
C TRP A 3 8.22 34.34 3.31
N ILE A 4 7.55 33.76 2.33
CA ILE A 4 7.31 32.32 2.21
C ILE A 4 8.41 31.72 1.32
N GLN A 5 9.15 30.74 1.83
CA GLN A 5 10.15 30.02 1.06
C GLN A 5 9.49 29.21 -0.07
N VAL A 6 10.10 29.21 -1.26
CA VAL A 6 9.71 28.31 -2.35
C VAL A 6 10.28 26.93 -2.07
N TRP A 7 9.42 25.91 -2.06
CA TRP A 7 9.79 24.54 -1.70
C TRP A 7 10.92 23.99 -2.57
N SER A 8 10.82 24.20 -3.89
CA SER A 8 11.78 23.68 -4.87
C SER A 8 13.08 24.48 -4.96
N VAL A 9 13.13 25.69 -4.40
CA VAL A 9 14.27 26.62 -4.50
C VAL A 9 14.53 27.25 -3.13
N PRO A 10 15.40 26.65 -2.29
CA PRO A 10 15.58 27.06 -0.89
C PRO A 10 15.99 28.52 -0.66
N HIS A 11 16.59 29.18 -1.66
CA HIS A 11 17.01 30.58 -1.56
C HIS A 11 15.98 31.57 -2.11
N GLU A 12 14.86 31.08 -2.64
CA GLU A 12 13.81 31.91 -3.19
C GLU A 12 12.67 32.12 -2.20
N TYR A 13 12.21 33.37 -2.10
CA TYR A 13 11.15 33.77 -1.19
C TYR A 13 10.09 34.61 -1.89
N ILE A 14 8.85 34.34 -1.53
CA ILE A 14 7.66 35.02 -2.00
C ILE A 14 7.11 35.92 -0.90
N ARG A 15 6.85 37.18 -1.23
CA ARG A 15 6.16 38.09 -0.30
C ARG A 15 4.70 37.67 -0.22
N ALA A 16 4.19 37.43 0.99
CA ALA A 16 2.81 37.00 1.21
C ALA A 16 1.76 37.92 0.56
N GLU A 17 2.00 39.23 0.50
CA GLU A 17 1.11 40.20 -0.15
C GLU A 17 0.97 40.03 -1.67
N LYS A 18 1.89 39.30 -2.31
CA LYS A 18 1.84 38.97 -3.73
C LYS A 18 1.07 37.68 -4.00
N ILE A 19 0.62 36.99 -2.94
CA ILE A 19 -0.16 35.77 -3.05
C ILE A 19 -1.63 36.15 -3.14
N GLU A 20 -2.25 35.84 -4.28
CA GLU A 20 -3.68 36.09 -4.52
C GLU A 20 -4.53 34.91 -4.06
N SER A 21 -4.05 33.68 -4.28
CA SER A 21 -4.73 32.47 -3.86
C SER A 21 -3.73 31.33 -3.63
N VAL A 22 -4.17 30.34 -2.86
CA VAL A 22 -3.44 29.10 -2.59
C VAL A 22 -4.31 27.93 -3.06
N TYR A 23 -3.71 26.94 -3.70
CA TYR A 23 -4.42 25.72 -4.12
C TYR A 23 -3.45 24.54 -4.11
N TYR A 24 -3.97 23.31 -4.20
CA TYR A 24 -3.14 22.11 -4.27
C TYR A 24 -3.30 21.38 -5.60
N ARG A 25 -2.30 20.57 -5.94
CA ARG A 25 -2.39 19.53 -6.98
C ARG A 25 -1.80 18.22 -6.45
N THR A 26 -2.28 17.10 -6.96
CA THR A 26 -1.71 15.78 -6.65
C THR A 26 -0.41 15.56 -7.41
N LEU A 27 0.54 14.84 -6.78
CA LEU A 27 1.79 14.44 -7.40
C LEU A 27 1.69 12.98 -7.85
N THR A 28 1.82 12.74 -9.15
CA THR A 28 1.65 11.40 -9.78
C THR A 28 2.95 10.70 -10.15
N LYS A 29 4.13 11.31 -9.88
CA LYS A 29 5.42 10.76 -10.32
C LYS A 29 6.34 10.39 -9.16
N GLY A 30 6.57 9.09 -9.00
CA GLY A 30 7.68 8.52 -8.23
C GLY A 30 7.52 8.51 -6.72
N ARG A 31 6.34 8.87 -6.21
CA ARG A 31 5.90 8.71 -4.82
C ARG A 31 4.47 8.18 -4.84
N SER A 32 4.03 7.55 -3.75
CA SER A 32 2.64 7.17 -3.51
C SER A 32 1.66 8.28 -3.96
N GLU A 33 0.51 7.90 -4.52
CA GLU A 33 -0.47 8.86 -5.11
C GLU A 33 -1.15 9.79 -4.08
N ASP A 34 -0.73 9.75 -2.81
CA ASP A 34 -1.24 10.55 -1.70
C ASP A 34 -0.40 11.79 -1.36
N TRP A 35 0.61 12.11 -2.17
CA TRP A 35 1.34 13.37 -2.04
C TRP A 35 0.64 14.53 -2.76
N ILE A 36 0.59 15.67 -2.10
CA ILE A 36 0.13 16.93 -2.69
C ILE A 36 1.23 17.99 -2.68
N GLU A 37 1.12 18.90 -3.63
CA GLU A 37 1.91 20.11 -3.70
C GLU A 37 1.01 21.33 -3.55
N ILE A 38 1.36 22.24 -2.64
CA ILE A 38 0.67 23.50 -2.43
C ILE A 38 1.34 24.58 -3.28
N LEU A 39 0.54 25.23 -4.13
CA LEU A 39 0.98 26.27 -5.04
C LEU A 39 0.33 27.62 -4.69
N VAL A 40 1.07 28.68 -4.97
CA VAL A 40 0.61 30.07 -4.77
C VAL A 40 0.48 30.81 -6.10
N ARG A 41 -0.65 31.50 -6.28
CA ARG A 41 -0.91 32.36 -7.44
C ARG A 41 -0.54 33.82 -7.17
N PRO A 42 -0.16 34.59 -8.20
CA PRO A 42 -0.11 34.23 -9.63
C PRO A 42 1.22 33.58 -10.07
N MET A 43 2.21 33.46 -9.19
CA MET A 43 3.53 32.97 -9.58
C MET A 43 3.58 31.47 -9.92
N GLU A 44 2.55 30.70 -9.56
CA GLU A 44 2.45 29.26 -9.81
C GLU A 44 3.64 28.48 -9.21
N LYS A 45 4.11 28.93 -8.05
CA LYS A 45 5.28 28.36 -7.36
C LYS A 45 4.87 27.42 -6.24
N PRO A 46 5.54 26.26 -6.11
CA PRO A 46 5.30 25.34 -5.01
C PRO A 46 5.93 25.90 -3.73
N VAL A 47 5.15 25.96 -2.66
CA VAL A 47 5.58 26.48 -1.36
C VAL A 47 5.61 25.40 -0.28
N LEU A 48 4.98 24.25 -0.54
CA LEU A 48 4.95 23.11 0.37
C LEU A 48 4.64 21.82 -0.40
N GLN A 49 5.27 20.71 -0.02
CA GLN A 49 4.85 19.36 -0.40
C GLN A 49 4.56 18.57 0.87
N VAL A 50 3.43 17.87 0.91
CA VAL A 50 2.95 17.13 2.09
C VAL A 50 2.44 15.77 1.64
N CYS A 51 2.79 14.73 2.40
CA CYS A 51 2.15 13.43 2.30
C CYS A 51 0.83 13.47 3.05
N LEU A 52 -0.25 13.04 2.41
CA LEU A 52 -1.54 12.94 3.10
C LEU A 52 -1.67 11.65 3.92
N ASN A 53 -0.74 10.69 3.79
CA ASN A 53 -0.73 9.38 4.47
C ASN A 53 -2.06 8.62 4.32
N ILE A 54 -2.55 8.56 3.08
CA ILE A 54 -3.83 7.91 2.73
C ILE A 54 -3.59 6.53 2.11
N GLY A 55 -2.34 6.26 1.67
CA GLY A 55 -2.00 5.06 0.93
C GLY A 55 -2.36 5.17 -0.56
N ALA A 56 -2.19 4.08 -1.30
CA ALA A 56 -2.34 4.06 -2.77
C ALA A 56 -3.78 4.31 -3.26
N ASP A 57 -3.95 5.01 -4.40
CA ASP A 57 -5.26 5.21 -5.06
C ASP A 57 -5.85 3.85 -5.48
N PRO A 58 -7.04 3.48 -4.99
CA PRO A 58 -7.70 2.25 -5.39
C PRO A 58 -8.10 2.28 -6.86
N LYS A 59 -7.91 1.15 -7.56
CA LYS A 59 -8.17 1.05 -9.01
C LYS A 59 -9.66 1.23 -9.38
N THR A 60 -10.63 0.85 -8.54
CA THR A 60 -12.06 0.91 -8.88
C THR A 60 -13.01 0.98 -7.68
N GLY A 61 -14.23 1.52 -7.90
CA GLY A 61 -15.39 1.28 -7.03
C GLY A 61 -15.64 2.33 -5.93
N GLU A 62 -16.35 1.91 -4.89
CA GLU A 62 -16.68 2.75 -3.72
C GLU A 62 -15.44 3.13 -2.90
N GLU A 63 -14.43 2.27 -2.86
CA GLU A 63 -13.15 2.52 -2.18
C GLU A 63 -12.44 3.74 -2.76
N ARG A 64 -12.42 3.85 -4.10
CA ARG A 64 -11.85 5.02 -4.77
C ARG A 64 -12.57 6.32 -4.38
N LYS A 65 -13.90 6.27 -4.25
CA LYS A 65 -14.68 7.44 -3.81
C LYS A 65 -14.35 7.83 -2.37
N ALA A 66 -14.24 6.86 -1.46
CA ALA A 66 -13.86 7.10 -0.08
C ALA A 66 -12.42 7.67 0.02
N TRP A 67 -11.50 7.13 -0.78
CA TRP A 67 -10.12 7.63 -0.91
C TRP A 67 -10.08 9.10 -1.34
N HIS A 68 -10.79 9.46 -2.42
CA HIS A 68 -10.84 10.86 -2.90
C HIS A 68 -11.46 11.80 -1.86
N GLN A 69 -12.51 11.37 -1.16
CA GLN A 69 -13.13 12.19 -0.10
C GLN A 69 -12.18 12.44 1.08
N LEU A 70 -11.38 11.43 1.46
CA LEU A 70 -10.37 11.57 2.49
C LEU A 70 -9.21 12.47 2.03
N ALA A 71 -8.77 12.31 0.78
CA ALA A 71 -7.75 13.14 0.16
C ALA A 71 -8.16 14.61 0.12
N GLU A 72 -9.37 14.91 -0.37
CA GLU A 72 -9.92 16.26 -0.37
C GLU A 72 -10.02 16.85 1.04
N ARG A 73 -10.46 16.06 2.03
CA ARG A 73 -10.57 16.52 3.41
C ARG A 73 -9.20 16.87 4.00
N ARG A 74 -8.21 15.98 3.88
CA ARG A 74 -6.85 16.20 4.42
C ARG A 74 -6.14 17.34 3.69
N ALA A 75 -6.26 17.41 2.36
CA ALA A 75 -5.74 18.54 1.59
C ALA A 75 -6.40 19.88 2.00
N GLY A 76 -7.70 19.87 2.32
CA GLY A 76 -8.41 21.02 2.89
C GLY A 76 -7.79 21.52 4.19
N LEU A 77 -7.47 20.61 5.12
CA LEU A 77 -6.79 20.97 6.39
C LEU A 77 -5.41 21.58 6.15
N VAL A 78 -4.62 21.02 5.21
CA VAL A 78 -3.33 21.60 4.83
C VAL A 78 -3.50 23.01 4.26
N LEU A 79 -4.48 23.21 3.37
CA LEU A 79 -4.76 24.53 2.80
C LEU A 79 -5.17 25.55 3.87
N GLU A 80 -6.06 25.17 4.78
CA GLU A 80 -6.50 26.05 5.87
C GLU A 80 -5.31 26.51 6.72
N GLU A 81 -4.40 25.59 7.04
CA GLU A 81 -3.22 25.89 7.85
C GLU A 81 -2.23 26.79 7.11
N VAL A 82 -1.99 26.54 5.82
CA VAL A 82 -1.15 27.41 4.98
C VAL A 82 -1.76 28.82 4.88
N ILE A 83 -3.07 28.92 4.67
CA ILE A 83 -3.77 30.22 4.60
C ILE A 83 -3.66 30.95 5.94
N ARG A 84 -3.80 30.23 7.07
CA ARG A 84 -3.63 30.77 8.42
C ARG A 84 -2.24 31.39 8.58
N ILE A 85 -1.18 30.65 8.26
CA ILE A 85 0.21 31.11 8.38
C ILE A 85 0.50 32.33 7.48
N ILE A 86 0.05 32.31 6.22
CA ILE A 86 0.24 33.41 5.27
C ILE A 86 -0.48 34.68 5.76
N SER A 87 -1.65 34.52 6.37
CA SER A 87 -2.48 35.62 6.85
C SER A 87 -2.07 36.13 8.24
N ASP A 88 -1.26 35.38 8.97
CA ASP A 88 -0.91 35.65 10.35
C ASP A 88 -0.13 36.98 10.48
N LYS A 89 -0.55 37.79 11.46
CA LYS A 89 0.08 39.07 11.75
C LYS A 89 1.40 38.90 12.52
N GLU A 90 1.57 37.82 13.26
CA GLU A 90 2.77 37.57 14.09
C GLU A 90 4.00 37.19 13.25
N HIS A 91 3.78 36.61 12.07
CA HIS A 91 4.85 36.24 11.15
C HIS A 91 5.29 37.40 10.22
N ARG A 92 4.69 38.59 10.35
CA ARG A 92 4.84 39.73 9.43
C ARG A 92 6.26 40.31 9.30
N THR A 93 7.29 39.76 9.91
CA THR A 93 8.68 40.18 9.63
C THR A 93 9.62 39.01 9.40
N LYS A 94 9.08 37.79 9.36
CA LYS A 94 9.87 36.55 9.33
C LYS A 94 9.94 35.99 7.91
N MET A 95 11.10 35.44 7.58
CA MET A 95 11.23 34.46 6.52
C MET A 95 10.85 33.11 7.12
N VAL A 96 9.89 32.44 6.49
CA VAL A 96 9.33 31.19 7.00
C VAL A 96 9.36 30.13 5.92
N SER A 97 9.73 28.93 6.33
CA SER A 97 9.48 27.70 5.58
C SER A 97 8.16 27.14 6.07
N LEU A 98 7.21 26.87 5.15
CA LEU A 98 5.95 26.23 5.53
C LEU A 98 6.18 24.81 6.04
N LYS A 99 7.28 24.16 5.64
CA LYS A 99 7.67 22.84 6.16
C LYS A 99 7.85 22.83 7.67
N ASP A 100 8.35 23.94 8.23
CA ASP A 100 8.71 24.03 9.64
C ASP A 100 7.54 24.51 10.51
N LEU A 101 6.44 24.93 9.88
CA LEU A 101 5.29 25.54 10.54
C LEU A 101 3.99 24.74 10.38
N VAL A 102 3.85 24.01 9.27
CA VAL A 102 2.71 23.12 9.04
C VAL A 102 3.04 21.78 9.70
N ASP A 103 2.53 21.60 10.91
CA ASP A 103 2.65 20.37 11.68
C ASP A 103 1.31 19.61 11.64
N LEU A 104 1.08 18.90 10.55
CA LEU A 104 -0.09 18.03 10.38
C LEU A 104 0.41 16.59 10.31
N ASP A 105 0.33 15.90 11.46
CA ASP A 105 0.62 14.47 11.54
C ASP A 105 -0.63 13.67 11.19
N PHE A 106 -0.78 13.35 9.89
CA PHE A 106 -1.83 12.46 9.45
C PHE A 106 -1.45 11.02 9.80
N THR A 107 -2.21 10.38 10.69
CA THR A 107 -2.03 8.95 10.92
C THR A 107 -2.35 8.19 9.64
N GLU A 108 -1.42 7.34 9.21
CA GLU A 108 -1.62 6.46 8.07
C GLU A 108 -2.82 5.54 8.29
N GLU A 109 -3.74 5.53 7.33
CA GLU A 109 -4.85 4.60 7.36
C GLU A 109 -4.40 3.27 6.76
N ALA A 110 -4.63 2.18 7.51
CA ALA A 110 -4.39 0.86 6.97
C ALA A 110 -5.20 0.65 5.69
N PRO A 111 -4.61 0.02 4.66
CA PRO A 111 -5.30 -0.22 3.41
C PRO A 111 -6.54 -1.10 3.65
N THR A 112 -7.58 -0.90 2.83
CA THR A 112 -8.79 -1.75 2.90
C THR A 112 -8.55 -3.12 2.27
N SER A 113 -7.62 -3.20 1.33
CA SER A 113 -7.24 -4.43 0.63
C SER A 113 -5.78 -4.39 0.21
N LEU A 114 -5.20 -5.56 -0.06
CA LEU A 114 -3.85 -5.73 -0.59
C LEU A 114 -3.91 -6.35 -1.98
N ASP A 115 -3.23 -5.75 -2.95
CA ASP A 115 -3.02 -6.34 -4.27
C ASP A 115 -1.77 -7.21 -4.22
N MET A 116 -1.92 -8.52 -4.35
CA MET A 116 -0.83 -9.48 -4.16
C MET A 116 -0.54 -10.22 -5.46
N GLU A 117 0.73 -10.32 -5.83
CA GLU A 117 1.16 -11.23 -6.89
C GLU A 117 1.17 -12.68 -6.35
N ILE A 118 0.67 -13.59 -7.15
CA ILE A 118 0.53 -15.01 -6.86
C ILE A 118 1.24 -15.78 -7.98
N TRP A 119 2.18 -16.64 -7.62
CA TRP A 119 2.90 -17.48 -8.56
C TRP A 119 2.36 -18.90 -8.56
N VAL A 120 2.32 -19.51 -9.74
CA VAL A 120 1.97 -20.92 -9.94
C VAL A 120 3.09 -21.61 -10.71
N TRP A 121 3.50 -22.78 -10.22
CA TRP A 121 4.51 -23.63 -10.87
C TRP A 121 4.23 -25.09 -10.57
N ASN A 122 4.99 -25.99 -11.22
CA ASN A 122 4.88 -27.43 -10.98
C ASN A 122 5.97 -27.91 -10.03
N LEU A 123 5.60 -28.79 -9.10
CA LEU A 123 6.50 -29.46 -8.18
C LEU A 123 6.16 -30.96 -8.12
N PRO A 124 7.15 -31.88 -8.05
CA PRO A 124 6.87 -33.30 -7.92
C PRO A 124 6.11 -33.61 -6.62
N CYS A 125 4.96 -34.26 -6.69
CA CYS A 125 4.17 -34.64 -5.52
C CYS A 125 4.98 -35.50 -4.54
N GLN A 126 4.94 -35.18 -3.23
CA GLN A 126 5.70 -35.95 -2.22
C GLN A 126 5.26 -37.41 -2.13
N THR A 127 3.97 -37.67 -2.37
CA THR A 127 3.37 -39.00 -2.20
C THR A 127 3.53 -39.85 -3.46
N CYS A 128 3.24 -39.30 -4.65
CA CYS A 128 3.21 -40.08 -5.89
C CYS A 128 4.32 -39.73 -6.90
N GLY A 129 5.15 -38.72 -6.62
CA GLY A 129 6.28 -38.30 -7.46
C GLY A 129 5.90 -37.59 -8.76
N LYS A 130 4.62 -37.55 -9.14
CA LYS A 130 4.16 -36.87 -10.36
C LYS A 130 4.13 -35.36 -10.18
N GLU A 131 4.54 -34.64 -11.20
CA GLU A 131 4.43 -33.17 -11.26
C GLU A 131 3.00 -32.72 -10.99
N THR A 132 2.84 -31.75 -10.11
CA THR A 132 1.54 -31.15 -9.81
C THR A 132 1.69 -29.65 -9.67
N PRO A 133 0.70 -28.85 -10.13
CA PRO A 133 0.72 -27.42 -9.90
C PRO A 133 0.59 -27.11 -8.41
N VAL A 134 1.30 -26.08 -7.98
CA VAL A 134 1.22 -25.46 -6.67
C VAL A 134 1.16 -23.95 -6.83
N VAL A 135 0.55 -23.27 -5.87
CA VAL A 135 0.39 -21.81 -5.83
C VAL A 135 1.04 -21.25 -4.57
N TYR A 136 1.62 -20.05 -4.64
CA TYR A 136 2.17 -19.32 -3.48
C TYR A 136 2.06 -17.80 -3.65
N PRO A 137 1.68 -17.04 -2.59
CA PRO A 137 1.69 -15.58 -2.61
C PRO A 137 3.12 -15.03 -2.56
N VAL A 138 3.42 -14.05 -3.41
CA VAL A 138 4.76 -13.46 -3.52
C VAL A 138 4.88 -12.21 -2.69
N GLY A 139 6.07 -12.04 -2.11
CA GLY A 139 6.43 -10.90 -1.29
C GLY A 139 6.42 -11.22 0.20
N ALA A 140 6.56 -10.16 0.98
CA ALA A 140 6.44 -10.19 2.42
C ALA A 140 5.22 -9.39 2.83
N PHE A 141 4.61 -9.79 3.93
CA PHE A 141 3.65 -8.95 4.63
C PHE A 141 4.12 -8.86 6.07
N PHE A 142 4.25 -7.65 6.58
CA PHE A 142 4.90 -7.40 7.87
C PHE A 142 6.37 -7.84 7.98
N GLY A 143 7.07 -8.02 6.86
CA GLY A 143 8.48 -8.41 6.87
C GLY A 143 8.64 -9.90 7.17
N TYR A 144 7.51 -10.61 7.26
CA TYR A 144 7.42 -12.04 7.31
C TYR A 144 7.05 -12.56 5.92
N MET A 145 7.57 -13.73 5.57
CA MET A 145 7.08 -14.45 4.39
C MET A 145 5.60 -14.73 4.56
N LEU A 146 4.83 -14.49 3.51
CA LEU A 146 3.39 -14.71 3.50
C LEU A 146 3.07 -16.20 3.51
N GLU A 147 2.82 -16.74 4.70
CA GLU A 147 2.17 -18.04 4.83
C GLU A 147 0.73 -17.95 4.32
N PHE A 148 0.23 -19.04 3.72
CA PHE A 148 -1.09 -19.05 3.07
C PHE A 148 -2.22 -18.58 3.99
N ASN A 149 -2.15 -18.95 5.26
CA ASN A 149 -3.18 -18.69 6.26
C ASN A 149 -2.94 -17.40 7.06
N PHE A 150 -1.96 -16.58 6.68
CA PHE A 150 -1.65 -15.33 7.36
C PHE A 150 -2.79 -14.30 7.22
N LEU A 151 -3.36 -14.19 6.01
CA LEU A 151 -4.52 -13.36 5.74
C LEU A 151 -5.78 -14.21 5.72
N SER A 152 -6.76 -13.87 6.55
CA SER A 152 -8.01 -14.62 6.76
C SER A 152 -8.76 -14.90 5.45
N ASN A 153 -8.71 -13.95 4.51
CA ASN A 153 -9.42 -14.04 3.23
C ASN A 153 -8.61 -14.72 2.12
N LEU A 154 -7.27 -14.75 2.22
CA LEU A 154 -6.39 -15.22 1.14
C LEU A 154 -6.61 -16.71 0.80
N PRO A 155 -6.65 -17.66 1.76
CA PRO A 155 -6.85 -19.08 1.45
C PRO A 155 -8.11 -19.36 0.64
N ARG A 156 -9.21 -18.70 0.99
CA ARG A 156 -10.50 -18.86 0.30
C ARG A 156 -10.41 -18.34 -1.15
N LEU A 157 -9.82 -17.16 -1.34
CA LEU A 157 -9.64 -16.56 -2.68
C LEU A 157 -8.73 -17.41 -3.57
N LEU A 158 -7.67 -17.99 -3.01
CA LEU A 158 -6.81 -18.93 -3.71
C LEU A 158 -7.58 -20.20 -4.12
N ALA A 159 -8.41 -20.75 -3.24
CA ALA A 159 -9.18 -21.96 -3.54
C ALA A 159 -10.28 -21.75 -4.58
N GLU A 160 -10.86 -20.56 -4.63
CA GLU A 160 -11.84 -20.17 -5.65
C GLU A 160 -11.20 -20.08 -7.04
N LYS A 161 -9.94 -19.62 -7.11
CA LYS A 161 -9.20 -19.44 -8.36
C LYS A 161 -8.49 -20.72 -8.82
N PHE A 162 -7.86 -21.44 -7.89
CA PHE A 162 -6.99 -22.57 -8.18
C PHE A 162 -7.58 -23.87 -7.63
N ARG A 163 -8.13 -24.71 -8.50
CA ARG A 163 -8.81 -25.97 -8.12
C ARG A 163 -7.93 -26.99 -7.39
N PHE A 164 -6.61 -26.87 -7.52
CA PHE A 164 -5.64 -27.71 -6.82
C PHE A 164 -5.30 -27.18 -5.42
N PHE A 165 -5.75 -25.98 -5.05
CA PHE A 165 -5.65 -25.45 -3.69
C PHE A 165 -6.98 -25.69 -2.97
N LYS A 166 -6.98 -26.55 -1.94
CA LYS A 166 -8.23 -27.07 -1.35
C LYS A 166 -8.17 -27.02 0.17
N LYS A 167 -9.35 -26.89 0.77
CA LYS A 167 -9.56 -27.04 2.21
C LYS A 167 -9.50 -28.52 2.59
N GLY A 168 -8.75 -28.87 3.62
CA GLY A 168 -8.66 -30.24 4.13
C GLY A 168 -10.00 -30.77 4.67
N GLU A 169 -10.30 -32.03 4.39
CA GLU A 169 -11.51 -32.71 4.87
C GLU A 169 -11.27 -33.38 6.25
N GLY A 170 -11.57 -32.68 7.35
CA GLY A 170 -12.04 -33.27 8.64
C GLY A 170 -11.10 -34.07 9.59
N SER A 171 -11.47 -34.02 10.88
CA SER A 171 -11.06 -34.79 12.09
C SER A 171 -9.66 -34.64 12.70
N THR A 172 -8.65 -34.17 11.98
CA THR A 172 -7.31 -33.86 12.53
C THR A 172 -7.18 -32.38 12.95
N LYS A 173 -6.10 -32.02 13.65
CA LYS A 173 -5.79 -30.61 13.99
C LYS A 173 -5.72 -29.69 12.76
N GLU A 174 -5.49 -30.25 11.58
CA GLU A 174 -5.40 -29.57 10.27
C GLU A 174 -6.77 -29.48 9.55
N ALA A 175 -7.84 -29.97 10.18
CA ALA A 175 -9.18 -29.89 9.62
C ALA A 175 -9.63 -28.43 9.50
N GLY A 176 -9.62 -27.92 8.28
CA GLY A 176 -10.09 -26.58 7.96
C GLY A 176 -9.03 -25.64 7.41
N GLU A 177 -7.76 -26.05 7.38
CA GLU A 177 -6.70 -25.33 6.68
C GLU A 177 -6.77 -25.59 5.17
N TYR A 178 -6.29 -24.64 4.37
CA TYR A 178 -6.16 -24.83 2.93
C TYR A 178 -4.72 -25.18 2.57
N HIS A 179 -4.58 -26.04 1.56
CA HIS A 179 -3.28 -26.54 1.13
C HIS A 179 -3.27 -26.81 -0.37
N ASN A 180 -2.07 -26.75 -0.94
CA ASN A 180 -1.81 -27.26 -2.27
C ASN A 180 -2.05 -28.78 -2.30
N THR A 181 -2.76 -29.28 -3.31
CA THR A 181 -3.19 -30.68 -3.41
C THR A 181 -2.75 -31.28 -4.74
N CYS A 182 -2.19 -32.48 -4.70
CA CYS A 182 -1.77 -33.17 -5.91
C CYS A 182 -2.97 -33.49 -6.82
N ILE A 183 -2.91 -33.06 -8.08
CA ILE A 183 -3.97 -33.33 -9.07
C ILE A 183 -4.08 -34.82 -9.44
N HIS A 184 -3.07 -35.63 -9.14
CA HIS A 184 -3.01 -37.04 -9.51
C HIS A 184 -3.45 -38.00 -8.41
N CYS A 185 -3.08 -37.73 -7.14
CA CYS A 185 -3.39 -38.62 -6.02
C CYS A 185 -4.23 -37.95 -4.92
N GLY A 186 -4.53 -36.66 -5.02
CA GLY A 186 -5.33 -35.93 -4.04
C GLY A 186 -4.62 -35.66 -2.71
N SER A 187 -3.35 -36.02 -2.56
CA SER A 187 -2.59 -35.78 -1.33
C SER A 187 -2.18 -34.32 -1.20
N ALA A 188 -2.35 -33.76 0.00
CA ALA A 188 -1.84 -32.43 0.33
C ALA A 188 -0.31 -32.37 0.17
N GLN A 189 0.19 -31.25 -0.36
CA GLN A 189 1.61 -30.93 -0.39
C GLN A 189 1.95 -30.14 0.89
N PRO A 190 3.03 -30.49 1.60
CA PRO A 190 3.41 -29.72 2.78
C PRO A 190 3.82 -28.30 2.44
N ASP A 191 3.34 -27.34 3.23
CA ASP A 191 3.60 -25.91 3.02
C ASP A 191 5.10 -25.58 3.01
N TRP A 192 5.88 -26.20 3.91
CA TRP A 192 7.35 -26.01 3.97
C TRP A 192 8.03 -26.34 2.63
N ARG A 193 7.52 -27.35 1.91
CA ARG A 193 8.10 -27.79 0.64
C ARG A 193 7.74 -26.85 -0.50
N VAL A 194 6.51 -26.31 -0.48
CA VAL A 194 6.09 -25.27 -1.42
C VAL A 194 6.90 -23.99 -1.17
N MET A 195 7.09 -23.62 0.09
CA MET A 195 7.90 -22.46 0.49
C MET A 195 9.37 -22.61 0.08
N GLU A 196 10.02 -23.75 0.33
CA GLU A 196 11.40 -24.00 -0.12
C GLU A 196 11.51 -23.88 -1.64
N SER A 197 10.57 -24.47 -2.38
CA SER A 197 10.53 -24.34 -3.84
C SER A 197 10.32 -22.90 -4.30
N TYR A 198 9.54 -22.09 -3.56
CA TYR A 198 9.38 -20.66 -3.84
C TYR A 198 10.70 -19.89 -3.66
N LEU A 199 11.46 -20.19 -2.60
CA LEU A 199 12.75 -19.53 -2.36
C LEU A 199 13.74 -19.77 -3.51
N ASP A 200 13.74 -20.98 -4.08
CA ASP A 200 14.53 -21.28 -5.28
C ASP A 200 14.02 -20.48 -6.49
N LEU A 201 12.71 -20.41 -6.69
CA LEU A 201 12.09 -19.65 -7.79
C LEU A 201 12.29 -18.14 -7.68
N ALA A 202 12.41 -17.58 -6.48
CA ALA A 202 12.71 -16.17 -6.28
C ALA A 202 14.03 -15.76 -6.97
N THR A 203 14.96 -16.71 -7.14
CA THR A 203 16.21 -16.53 -7.89
C THR A 203 16.13 -16.94 -9.36
N HIS A 204 15.09 -17.68 -9.76
CA HIS A 204 14.85 -18.17 -11.13
C HIS A 204 13.36 -18.02 -11.53
N PRO A 205 12.86 -16.76 -11.64
CA PRO A 205 11.44 -16.49 -11.86
C PRO A 205 10.93 -16.92 -13.24
N ASP A 206 11.82 -17.32 -14.16
CA ASP A 206 11.50 -17.88 -15.48
C ASP A 206 10.87 -19.28 -15.40
N GLN A 207 11.03 -19.98 -14.28
CA GLN A 207 10.42 -21.29 -14.03
C GLN A 207 8.96 -21.21 -13.56
N VAL A 208 8.46 -20.00 -13.29
CA VAL A 208 7.05 -19.76 -12.94
C VAL A 208 6.17 -19.92 -14.17
N SER A 209 5.20 -20.82 -14.08
CA SER A 209 4.30 -21.14 -15.20
C SER A 209 3.18 -20.11 -15.39
N GLU A 210 2.71 -19.50 -14.29
CA GLU A 210 1.69 -18.45 -14.31
C GLU A 210 1.95 -17.44 -13.20
N LYS A 211 1.79 -16.16 -13.53
CA LYS A 211 1.79 -15.04 -12.58
C LYS A 211 0.42 -14.39 -12.63
N SER A 212 -0.19 -14.21 -11.47
CA SER A 212 -1.54 -13.66 -11.39
C SER A 212 -1.65 -12.71 -10.20
N HIS A 213 -2.57 -11.75 -10.24
CA HIS A 213 -2.83 -10.89 -9.09
C HIS A 213 -4.16 -11.29 -8.41
N ILE A 214 -4.21 -11.14 -7.08
CA ILE A 214 -5.42 -11.27 -6.27
C ILE A 214 -5.46 -10.08 -5.30
N THR A 215 -6.60 -9.38 -5.30
CA THR A 215 -6.89 -8.35 -4.30
C THR A 215 -7.54 -9.00 -3.07
N VAL A 216 -6.85 -8.93 -1.93
CA VAL A 216 -7.29 -9.53 -0.66
C VAL A 216 -7.84 -8.44 0.25
N PRO A 217 -9.15 -8.43 0.55
CA PRO A 217 -9.71 -7.48 1.51
C PRO A 217 -9.20 -7.79 2.92
N LEU A 218 -8.79 -6.75 3.65
CA LEU A 218 -8.33 -6.86 5.03
C LEU A 218 -9.52 -6.79 6.00
N THR A 219 -9.48 -7.64 7.02
CA THR A 219 -10.35 -7.58 8.19
C THR A 219 -9.95 -6.42 9.11
N GLU A 220 -10.84 -6.00 10.01
CA GLU A 220 -10.51 -4.95 10.99
C GLU A 220 -9.34 -5.33 11.91
N ALA A 221 -9.16 -6.63 12.20
CA ALA A 221 -8.02 -7.12 12.96
C ALA A 221 -6.71 -6.95 12.17
N GLU A 222 -6.67 -7.37 10.91
CA GLU A 222 -5.50 -7.23 10.03
C GLU A 222 -5.16 -5.75 9.77
N LYS A 223 -6.17 -4.88 9.63
CA LYS A 223 -5.96 -3.42 9.55
C LYS A 223 -5.35 -2.86 10.82
N ALA A 224 -5.77 -3.35 11.99
CA ALA A 224 -5.20 -2.91 13.26
C ALA A 224 -3.76 -3.37 13.43
N GLU A 225 -3.42 -4.57 12.95
CA GLU A 225 -2.03 -5.05 12.89
C GLU A 225 -1.19 -4.23 11.91
N TYR A 226 -1.75 -3.87 10.75
CA TYR A 226 -1.12 -3.00 9.75
C TYR A 226 -0.65 -1.69 10.38
N LYS A 227 -1.56 -1.04 11.13
CA LYS A 227 -1.26 0.21 11.86
C LYS A 227 -0.18 0.04 12.92
N LYS A 228 -0.13 -1.10 13.62
CA LYS A 228 0.87 -1.34 14.68
C LYS A 228 2.27 -1.56 14.14
N ALA A 229 2.38 -2.13 12.95
CA ALA A 229 3.68 -2.43 12.38
C ALA A 229 4.40 -1.22 11.80
N GLY A 230 3.70 -0.08 11.60
CA GLY A 230 4.30 1.17 11.13
C GLY A 230 5.01 1.02 9.79
N ILE A 231 4.44 0.18 8.90
CA ILE A 231 5.07 -0.20 7.65
C ILE A 231 4.80 0.88 6.61
N ASP A 232 5.88 1.54 6.22
CA ASP A 232 5.94 2.33 5.00
C ASP A 232 5.79 1.37 3.79
N PRO A 233 4.80 1.55 2.90
CA PRO A 233 4.60 0.69 1.74
C PRO A 233 5.77 0.68 0.73
N ASP A 234 6.80 1.53 0.88
CA ASP A 234 7.98 1.63 -0.01
C ASP A 234 9.18 0.71 0.34
N TRP A 235 8.97 -0.38 1.10
CA TRP A 235 10.00 -1.35 1.51
C TRP A 235 10.10 -2.63 0.65
#